data_AF-A0A366FU02-F1
#
_entry.id   AF-A0A366FU02-F1
#
_cell.length_a   1.000
_cell.length_b   1.000
_cell.length_c   1.000
_cell.angle_alpha   90.00
_cell.angle_beta   90.00
_cell.angle_gamma   90.00
#
_symmetry.space_group_name_H-M   'P 1'
#
loop_
_entity.id
_entity.type
_entity.pdbx_description
1 polymer ?
#
loop_
_entity_poly.entity_id
_entity_poly.type
_entity_poly.pdbx_seq_one_letter_code
_entity_poly.pdbx_strand_id
1 'polypeptide(L)'
;MYGTWTPQQAEEWAQSRRLPPFAEVPDPAKFDPLQELYCTLSMALIWVASRDINNVREAWSEWWEVHKGWRENHPQGWTLGPLKRPTDHTTFERFPLDPRSACKQLWAAHITGKIVSTGINDETRIRRVIRQEEWCDLKSCDGYPPEVVYLYDDLCSNEWGRGFRRVLVSVDELVRAFPADEIVEGRDLQSVLREALADSPNLTFAEAFRIVRARGLKDKRDKIRDTVKYLGGIRKSGRRKAPS
;
A
#
# COMPACT_ATOMS: atom_id res chain seq x y z
N MET A 1 4.22 15.88 29.38
CA MET A 1 3.38 16.90 30.03
C MET A 1 2.00 16.79 29.40
N TYR A 2 0.96 16.51 30.18
CA TYR A 2 -0.41 16.40 29.67
C TYR A 2 -1.08 17.78 29.73
N GLY A 3 -1.61 18.25 28.61
CA GLY A 3 -2.36 19.51 28.54
C GLY A 3 -3.84 19.26 28.78
N THR A 4 -4.49 20.12 29.57
CA THR A 4 -5.95 20.13 29.76
C THR A 4 -6.70 20.80 28.61
N TRP A 5 -5.97 21.44 27.69
CA TRP A 5 -6.52 22.09 26.52
C TRP A 5 -6.84 21.07 25.44
N THR A 6 -7.99 21.26 24.80
CA THR A 6 -8.34 20.56 23.57
C THR A 6 -7.43 21.02 22.43
N PRO A 7 -7.26 20.23 21.35
CA PRO A 7 -6.51 20.62 20.16
C PRO A 7 -7.01 21.95 19.62
N GLN A 8 -8.33 22.11 19.53
CA GLN A 8 -8.96 23.33 19.07
C GLN A 8 -8.57 24.54 19.93
N GLN A 9 -8.63 24.42 21.26
CA GLN A 9 -8.23 25.51 22.16
C GLN A 9 -6.74 25.88 22.02
N ALA A 10 -5.87 24.89 21.84
CA ALA A 10 -4.44 25.12 21.63
C ALA A 10 -4.17 25.84 20.30
N GLU A 11 -4.83 25.42 19.21
CA GLU A 11 -4.69 26.06 17.89
C GLU A 11 -5.29 27.47 17.86
N GLU A 12 -6.47 27.68 18.45
CA GLU A 12 -7.09 29.00 18.59
C GLU A 12 -6.20 29.96 19.39
N TRP A 13 -5.57 29.46 20.46
CA TRP A 13 -4.60 30.23 21.23
C TRP A 13 -3.36 30.59 20.38
N ALA A 14 -2.79 29.65 19.63
CA ALA A 14 -1.67 29.91 18.74
C ALA A 14 -2.01 30.99 17.70
N GLN A 15 -3.19 30.85 17.08
CA GLN A 15 -3.70 31.82 16.11
C GLN A 15 -3.88 33.21 16.72
N SER A 16 -4.42 33.30 17.95
CA SER A 16 -4.57 34.58 18.66
C SER A 16 -3.23 35.29 18.92
N ARG A 17 -2.14 34.53 18.96
CA ARG A 17 -0.76 35.00 19.14
C ARG A 17 0.01 35.14 17.83
N ARG A 18 -0.64 34.92 16.67
CA ARG A 18 -0.01 34.88 15.34
C ARG A 18 1.14 33.87 15.25
N LEU A 19 1.05 32.79 16.00
CA LEU A 19 1.94 31.64 15.88
C LEU A 19 1.42 30.69 14.79
N PRO A 20 2.31 29.92 14.14
CA PRO A 20 1.87 28.87 13.22
C PRO A 20 1.10 27.76 13.97
N PRO A 21 0.28 26.97 13.25
CA PRO A 21 -0.39 25.80 13.83
C PRO A 21 0.59 24.84 14.49
N PHE A 22 0.15 24.19 15.57
CA PHE A 22 0.96 23.20 16.27
C PHE A 22 0.98 21.86 15.54
N ALA A 23 -0.18 21.41 15.05
CA ALA A 23 -0.27 20.29 14.12
C ALA A 23 0.12 20.76 12.73
N GLU A 24 1.14 20.13 12.14
CA GLU A 24 1.72 20.52 10.87
C GLU A 24 1.86 19.30 9.98
N VAL A 25 1.26 19.39 8.80
CA VAL A 25 1.51 18.47 7.69
C VAL A 25 2.83 18.91 7.05
N PRO A 26 3.83 18.03 6.91
CA PRO A 26 5.11 18.41 6.33
C PRO A 26 4.90 18.88 4.89
N ASP A 27 5.72 19.82 4.44
CA ASP A 27 5.74 20.24 3.04
C ASP A 27 6.03 19.02 2.13
N PRO A 28 5.08 18.60 1.27
CA PRO A 28 5.27 17.44 0.40
C PRO A 28 6.48 17.56 -0.54
N ALA A 29 6.88 18.79 -0.89
CA ALA A 29 8.02 19.03 -1.77
C ALA A 29 9.37 18.71 -1.10
N LYS A 30 9.43 18.72 0.25
CA LYS A 30 10.63 18.31 1.00
C LYS A 30 10.76 16.79 1.15
N PHE A 31 9.69 16.07 0.84
CA PHE A 31 9.60 14.61 0.94
C PHE A 31 9.11 14.08 -0.39
N ASP A 32 9.91 14.29 -1.43
CA ASP A 32 9.67 13.77 -2.77
C ASP A 32 10.44 12.45 -2.95
N PRO A 33 9.76 11.27 -2.90
CA PRO A 33 10.41 9.98 -3.08
C PRO A 33 11.14 9.83 -4.42
N LEU A 34 10.74 10.58 -5.45
CA LEU A 34 11.33 10.48 -6.77
C LEU A 34 12.62 11.31 -6.91
N GLN A 35 12.90 12.20 -5.96
CA GLN A 35 14.16 12.94 -5.87
C GLN A 35 15.24 12.17 -5.09
N GLU A 36 14.87 11.10 -4.38
CA GLU A 36 15.81 10.27 -3.66
C GLU A 36 16.64 9.40 -4.61
N LEU A 37 17.89 9.12 -4.22
CA LEU A 37 18.72 8.15 -4.96
C LEU A 37 18.21 6.72 -4.77
N TYR A 38 17.74 6.45 -3.55
CA TYR A 38 17.25 5.13 -3.15
C TYR A 38 15.98 5.27 -2.34
N CYS A 39 15.02 4.38 -2.58
CA CYS A 39 13.85 4.22 -1.74
C CYS A 39 13.93 2.87 -1.00
N THR A 40 13.17 2.73 0.08
CA THR A 40 13.06 1.42 0.76
C THR A 40 12.27 0.43 -0.10
N LEU A 41 12.40 -0.85 0.20
CA LEU A 41 11.62 -1.89 -0.49
C LEU A 41 10.10 -1.68 -0.33
N SER A 42 9.64 -1.19 0.84
CA SER A 42 8.22 -0.87 1.06
C SER A 42 7.76 0.28 0.17
N MET A 43 8.57 1.35 0.05
CA MET A 43 8.30 2.46 -0.85
C MET A 43 8.23 1.99 -2.31
N ALA A 44 9.20 1.17 -2.74
CA ALA A 44 9.22 0.58 -4.07
C ALA A 44 7.97 -0.27 -4.33
N LEU A 45 7.54 -1.07 -3.36
CA LEU A 45 6.34 -1.88 -3.49
C LEU A 45 5.07 -1.04 -3.59
N ILE A 46 4.94 0.02 -2.81
CA ILE A 46 3.80 0.95 -2.93
C ILE A 46 3.81 1.64 -4.29
N TRP A 47 4.98 2.01 -4.82
CA TRP A 47 5.09 2.52 -6.18
C TRP A 47 4.59 1.50 -7.20
N VAL A 48 5.04 0.24 -7.07
CA VAL A 48 4.61 -0.87 -7.94
C VAL A 48 3.09 -1.11 -7.84
N ALA A 49 2.49 -0.89 -6.68
CA ALA A 49 1.06 -1.13 -6.48
C ALA A 49 0.17 0.03 -6.93
N SER A 50 0.60 1.27 -6.70
CA SER A 50 -0.24 2.47 -6.79
C SER A 50 0.11 3.43 -7.92
N ARG A 51 1.39 3.48 -8.35
CA ARG A 51 1.94 4.53 -9.23
C ARG A 51 1.67 5.97 -8.74
N ASP A 52 1.41 6.15 -7.45
CA ASP A 52 1.10 7.45 -6.87
C ASP A 52 2.16 7.84 -5.84
N ILE A 53 2.81 8.97 -6.09
CA ILE A 53 3.85 9.51 -5.24
C ILE A 53 3.37 9.82 -3.81
N ASN A 54 2.09 10.18 -3.65
CA ASN A 54 1.52 10.46 -2.34
C ASN A 54 1.44 9.20 -1.50
N ASN A 55 1.03 8.08 -2.11
CA ASN A 55 1.00 6.78 -1.44
C ASN A 55 2.42 6.34 -1.05
N VAL A 56 3.41 6.55 -1.92
CA VAL A 56 4.82 6.23 -1.61
C VAL A 56 5.33 7.09 -0.46
N ARG A 57 4.99 8.37 -0.42
CA ARG A 57 5.36 9.28 0.67
C ARG A 57 4.78 8.83 2.01
N GLU A 58 3.55 8.33 2.03
CA GLU A 58 2.95 7.75 3.23
C GLU A 58 3.62 6.44 3.68
N ALA A 59 4.38 5.76 2.82
CA ALA A 59 5.24 4.64 3.22
C ALA A 59 6.50 5.08 3.96
N TRP A 60 6.96 6.31 3.72
CA TRP A 60 8.26 6.80 4.16
C TRP A 60 8.23 7.09 5.66
N SER A 61 9.05 6.37 6.45
CA SER A 61 9.12 6.57 7.90
C SER A 61 9.42 8.01 8.30
N GLU A 62 10.39 8.62 7.63
CA GLU A 62 10.89 9.96 7.91
C GLU A 62 9.81 11.03 7.69
N TRP A 63 8.86 10.82 6.76
CA TRP A 63 7.67 11.65 6.61
C TRP A 63 6.82 11.65 7.88
N TRP A 64 6.59 10.48 8.49
CA TRP A 64 5.78 10.36 9.70
C TRP A 64 6.48 10.86 10.98
N GLU A 65 7.82 10.86 11.01
CA GLU A 65 8.59 11.41 12.13
C GLU A 65 8.40 12.93 12.26
N VAL A 66 8.27 13.63 11.13
CA VAL A 66 8.07 15.09 11.12
C VAL A 66 6.59 15.50 11.07
N HIS A 67 5.70 14.60 10.66
CA HIS A 67 4.26 14.85 10.60
C HIS A 67 3.69 14.94 12.01
N LYS A 68 3.35 16.15 12.46
CA LYS A 68 2.84 16.38 13.82
C LYS A 68 1.33 16.44 13.84
N GLY A 69 0.74 15.78 14.81
CA GLY A 69 -0.69 15.87 15.05
C GLY A 69 -1.06 15.62 16.49
N TRP A 70 -2.29 15.99 16.79
CA TRP A 70 -2.89 15.82 18.11
C TRP A 70 -3.33 14.37 18.30
N ARG A 71 -2.99 13.80 19.45
CA ARG A 71 -3.45 12.47 19.87
C ARG A 71 -4.14 12.57 21.21
N GLU A 72 -5.29 11.92 21.30
CA GLU A 72 -6.02 11.76 22.54
C GLU A 72 -5.31 10.73 23.43
N ASN A 73 -4.97 11.12 24.65
CA ASN A 73 -4.50 10.22 25.69
C ASN A 73 -5.64 10.00 26.66
N HIS A 74 -6.30 8.86 26.54
CA HIS A 74 -7.27 8.43 27.53
C HIS A 74 -6.55 8.23 28.89
N PRO A 75 -7.05 8.78 30.02
CA PRO A 75 -8.37 9.38 30.19
C PRO A 75 -8.46 10.93 30.22
N GLN A 76 -7.38 11.72 30.11
CA GLN A 76 -7.43 13.14 30.48
C GLN A 76 -6.48 14.09 29.72
N GLY A 77 -6.33 13.94 28.40
CA GLY A 77 -5.77 15.07 27.66
C GLY A 77 -5.30 14.75 26.25
N TRP A 78 -4.67 15.75 25.67
CA TRP A 78 -4.14 15.71 24.32
C TRP A 78 -2.63 15.87 24.38
N THR A 79 -1.93 15.15 23.51
CA THR A 79 -0.50 15.40 23.28
C THR A 79 -0.25 15.64 21.80
N LEU A 80 0.55 16.66 21.53
CA LEU A 80 1.16 16.90 20.24
C LEU A 80 2.40 16.02 20.09
N GLY A 81 2.53 15.35 18.95
CA GLY A 81 3.75 14.62 18.61
C GLY A 81 3.68 14.01 17.22
N PRO A 82 4.71 13.23 16.84
CA PRO A 82 4.71 12.53 15.56
C PRO A 82 3.45 11.66 15.44
N LEU A 83 2.71 11.83 14.35
CA LEU A 83 1.59 10.95 14.06
C LEU A 83 2.10 9.53 13.87
N LYS A 84 1.29 8.56 14.31
CA LYS A 84 1.57 7.18 13.95
C LYS A 84 1.11 6.98 12.52
N ARG A 85 1.96 6.36 11.70
CA ARG A 85 1.54 5.82 10.41
C ARG A 85 0.25 5.02 10.61
N PRO A 86 -0.81 5.27 9.83
CA PRO A 86 -2.03 4.48 9.88
C PRO A 86 -1.70 3.00 9.73
N THR A 87 -2.20 2.19 10.66
CA THR A 87 -2.17 0.72 10.54
C THR A 87 -3.42 0.20 9.83
N ASP A 88 -4.35 1.09 9.47
CA ASP A 88 -5.53 0.77 8.67
C ASP A 88 -5.10 0.46 7.24
N HIS A 89 -5.29 -0.80 6.86
CA HIS A 89 -4.85 -1.39 5.61
C HIS A 89 -5.91 -1.30 4.50
N THR A 90 -7.10 -0.76 4.80
CA THR A 90 -8.14 -0.51 3.78
C THR A 90 -7.67 0.44 2.68
N THR A 91 -6.64 1.26 2.95
CA THR A 91 -5.98 2.10 1.95
C THR A 91 -5.33 1.25 0.84
N PHE A 92 -4.74 0.11 1.17
CA PHE A 92 -4.08 -0.77 0.19
C PHE A 92 -5.08 -1.53 -0.70
N GLU A 93 -6.32 -1.72 -0.24
CA GLU A 93 -7.39 -2.33 -1.04
C GLU A 93 -7.83 -1.44 -2.22
N ARG A 94 -7.45 -0.15 -2.20
CA ARG A 94 -7.78 0.82 -3.25
C ARG A 94 -6.72 0.89 -4.34
N PHE A 95 -5.59 0.21 -4.16
CA PHE A 95 -4.51 0.25 -5.13
C PHE A 95 -4.91 -0.50 -6.41
N PRO A 96 -4.55 0.03 -7.60
CA PRO A 96 -4.80 -0.63 -8.88
C PRO A 96 -4.29 -2.05 -8.96
N LEU A 97 -3.17 -2.36 -8.29
CA LEU A 97 -2.61 -3.70 -8.21
C LEU A 97 -2.68 -4.21 -6.79
N ASP A 98 -3.17 -5.44 -6.64
CA ASP A 98 -3.19 -6.06 -5.32
C ASP A 98 -1.76 -6.29 -4.79
N PRO A 99 -1.58 -6.29 -3.46
CA PRO A 99 -0.26 -6.34 -2.83
C PRO A 99 0.60 -7.54 -3.23
N ARG A 100 -0.03 -8.71 -3.47
CA ARG A 100 0.69 -9.92 -3.85
C ARG A 100 1.15 -9.83 -5.30
N SER A 101 0.32 -9.29 -6.18
CA SER A 101 0.70 -9.05 -7.57
C SER A 101 1.80 -8.01 -7.68
N ALA A 102 1.74 -6.93 -6.89
CA ALA A 102 2.82 -5.94 -6.81
C ALA A 102 4.13 -6.55 -6.34
N CYS A 103 4.08 -7.38 -5.28
CA CYS A 103 5.25 -8.08 -4.76
C CYS A 103 5.87 -9.00 -5.84
N LYS A 104 5.04 -9.76 -6.57
CA LYS A 104 5.52 -10.63 -7.65
C LYS A 104 6.18 -9.86 -8.79
N GLN A 105 5.61 -8.73 -9.21
CA GLN A 105 6.20 -7.89 -10.25
C GLN A 105 7.54 -7.32 -9.81
N LEU A 106 7.62 -6.80 -8.58
CA LEU A 106 8.86 -6.26 -8.03
C LEU A 106 9.95 -7.33 -7.88
N TRP A 107 9.60 -8.51 -7.35
CA TRP A 107 10.54 -9.64 -7.26
C TRP A 107 11.02 -10.11 -8.63
N ALA A 108 10.12 -10.21 -9.61
CA ALA A 108 10.49 -10.59 -10.97
C ALA A 108 11.46 -9.56 -11.60
N ALA A 109 11.25 -8.26 -11.34
CA ALA A 109 12.16 -7.21 -11.80
C ALA A 109 13.56 -7.34 -11.18
N HIS A 110 13.67 -7.72 -9.91
CA HIS A 110 14.96 -8.00 -9.28
C HIS A 110 15.63 -9.27 -9.83
N ILE A 111 14.91 -10.37 -9.94
CA ILE A 111 15.44 -11.65 -10.46
C ILE A 111 15.93 -11.49 -11.90
N THR A 112 15.22 -10.71 -12.73
CA THR A 112 15.61 -10.46 -14.12
C THR A 112 16.67 -9.37 -14.29
N GLY A 113 17.09 -8.72 -13.20
CA GLY A 113 18.07 -7.64 -13.26
C GLY A 113 17.57 -6.32 -13.84
N LYS A 114 16.25 -6.16 -14.01
CA LYS A 114 15.65 -4.89 -14.42
C LYS A 114 15.84 -3.80 -13.38
N ILE A 115 15.92 -4.19 -12.11
CA ILE A 115 16.16 -3.30 -10.98
C ILE A 115 17.27 -3.89 -10.12
N VAL A 116 18.25 -3.05 -9.79
CA VAL A 116 19.32 -3.33 -8.85
C VAL A 116 18.91 -2.80 -7.47
N SER A 117 19.26 -3.58 -6.44
CA SER A 117 19.14 -3.11 -5.07
C SER A 117 20.40 -3.37 -4.30
N THR A 118 20.55 -2.57 -3.26
CA THR A 118 21.58 -2.76 -2.27
C THR A 118 20.93 -3.15 -0.95
N GLY A 119 21.59 -4.03 -0.21
CA GLY A 119 21.14 -4.44 1.10
C GLY A 119 22.24 -4.24 2.13
N ILE A 120 21.85 -3.93 3.36
CA ILE A 120 22.75 -3.99 4.52
C ILE A 120 22.73 -5.43 5.03
N ASN A 121 23.82 -6.17 4.83
CA ASN A 121 23.93 -7.55 5.26
C ASN A 121 23.81 -7.63 6.79
N ASP A 122 22.98 -8.54 7.29
CA ASP A 122 22.68 -8.59 8.73
C ASP A 122 23.89 -9.02 9.58
N GLU A 123 24.76 -9.90 9.04
CA GLU A 123 25.92 -10.40 9.76
C GLU A 123 27.08 -9.41 9.72
N THR A 124 27.45 -8.96 8.53
CA THR A 124 28.64 -8.12 8.34
C THR A 124 28.37 -6.64 8.57
N ARG A 125 27.10 -6.23 8.59
CA ARG A 125 26.67 -4.81 8.65
C ARG A 125 27.19 -3.96 7.50
N ILE A 126 27.69 -4.57 6.43
CA ILE A 126 28.20 -3.89 5.24
C ILE A 126 27.10 -3.80 4.19
N ARG A 127 26.96 -2.61 3.59
CA ARG A 127 26.09 -2.39 2.43
C ARG A 127 26.75 -2.99 1.18
N ARG A 128 26.01 -3.81 0.45
CA ARG A 128 26.44 -4.32 -0.86
C ARG A 128 25.26 -4.48 -1.81
N VAL A 129 25.57 -4.63 -3.10
CA VAL A 129 24.58 -5.03 -4.10
C VAL A 129 24.07 -6.44 -3.75
N ILE A 130 22.76 -6.61 -3.85
CA ILE A 130 22.08 -7.92 -3.79
C ILE A 130 22.09 -8.46 -5.21
N ARG A 131 22.77 -9.59 -5.42
CA ARG A 131 22.89 -10.18 -6.76
C ARG A 131 21.59 -10.83 -7.20
N GLN A 132 21.41 -10.99 -8.50
CA GLN A 132 20.18 -11.52 -9.09
C GLN A 132 19.84 -12.91 -8.55
N GLU A 133 20.85 -13.78 -8.43
CA GLU A 133 20.71 -15.14 -7.92
C GLU A 133 20.27 -15.17 -6.45
N GLU A 134 20.66 -14.18 -5.64
CA GLU A 134 20.31 -14.13 -4.22
C GLU A 134 18.83 -13.83 -4.00
N TRP A 135 18.17 -13.16 -4.95
CA TRP A 135 16.74 -12.85 -4.85
C TRP A 135 15.84 -14.08 -4.88
N CYS A 136 16.30 -15.18 -5.47
CA CYS A 136 15.60 -16.47 -5.45
C CYS A 136 15.61 -17.10 -4.05
N ASP A 137 16.65 -16.83 -3.26
CA ASP A 137 16.84 -17.37 -1.92
C ASP A 137 16.18 -16.49 -0.84
N LEU A 138 15.88 -15.23 -1.16
CA LEU A 138 15.15 -14.32 -0.29
C LEU A 138 13.67 -14.67 -0.26
N LYS A 139 13.11 -14.74 0.94
CA LYS A 139 11.67 -14.93 1.12
C LYS A 139 10.93 -13.74 0.54
N SER A 140 10.18 -14.02 -0.52
CA SER A 140 9.18 -13.12 -1.05
C SER A 140 8.17 -12.75 0.05
N CYS A 141 7.77 -11.49 0.09
CA CYS A 141 6.79 -11.03 1.07
C CYS A 141 5.36 -11.52 0.76
N ASP A 142 5.13 -12.24 -0.35
CA ASP A 142 3.81 -12.71 -0.81
C ASP A 142 3.10 -13.70 0.15
N GLY A 143 3.87 -14.35 1.03
CA GLY A 143 3.36 -15.24 2.08
C GLY A 143 2.76 -14.50 3.28
N TYR A 144 2.98 -13.19 3.40
CA TYR A 144 2.51 -12.41 4.54
C TYR A 144 1.18 -11.69 4.24
N PRO A 145 0.39 -11.34 5.28
CA PRO A 145 -0.72 -10.42 5.13
C PRO A 145 -0.23 -9.10 4.50
N PRO A 146 -1.01 -8.44 3.63
CA PRO A 146 -0.64 -7.17 2.99
C PRO A 146 -0.03 -6.14 3.94
N GLU A 147 -0.56 -6.09 5.16
CA GLU A 147 -0.09 -5.25 6.27
C GLU A 147 1.42 -5.38 6.48
N VAL A 148 1.93 -6.61 6.53
CA VAL A 148 3.33 -6.92 6.78
C VAL A 148 4.17 -6.58 5.54
N VAL A 149 3.62 -6.76 4.34
CA VAL A 149 4.34 -6.53 3.09
C VAL A 149 4.71 -5.05 2.91
N TYR A 150 3.87 -4.12 3.39
CA TYR A 150 4.09 -2.67 3.25
C TYR A 150 4.66 -1.95 4.47
N LEU A 151 4.80 -2.65 5.60
CA LEU A 151 5.24 -2.07 6.87
C LEU A 151 6.66 -2.49 7.25
N TYR A 152 7.25 -3.49 6.60
CA TYR A 152 8.57 -3.99 6.96
C TYR A 152 9.62 -3.65 5.91
N ASP A 153 10.34 -2.56 6.15
CA ASP A 153 11.59 -2.24 5.45
C ASP A 153 12.72 -3.24 5.76
N ASP A 154 12.54 -4.07 6.79
CA ASP A 154 13.62 -4.77 7.48
C ASP A 154 13.69 -6.31 7.26
N LEU A 155 12.85 -6.90 6.41
CA LEU A 155 12.61 -8.36 6.41
C LEU A 155 12.89 -9.09 5.09
N CYS A 156 13.98 -8.75 4.40
CA CYS A 156 14.53 -9.64 3.38
C CYS A 156 15.38 -10.74 4.04
N SER A 157 14.72 -11.75 4.63
CA SER A 157 15.37 -12.94 5.20
C SER A 157 15.36 -14.11 4.22
N ASN A 158 16.37 -14.97 4.27
CA ASN A 158 16.34 -16.27 3.59
C ASN A 158 15.89 -17.38 4.55
N GLU A 159 15.76 -18.60 4.04
CA GLU A 159 15.37 -19.78 4.83
C GLU A 159 16.33 -20.12 5.99
N TRP A 160 17.55 -19.60 5.95
CA TRP A 160 18.57 -19.78 7.00
C TRP A 160 18.63 -18.61 8.01
N GLY A 161 17.71 -17.65 7.93
CA GLY A 161 17.67 -16.49 8.83
C GLY A 161 18.76 -15.44 8.60
N ARG A 162 19.54 -15.56 7.52
CA ARG A 162 20.69 -14.71 7.18
C ARG A 162 20.37 -13.83 5.99
N GLY A 163 19.78 -12.67 6.23
CA GLY A 163 19.25 -11.79 5.18
C GLY A 163 19.92 -10.43 5.07
N PHE A 164 19.11 -9.48 4.59
CA PHE A 164 19.41 -8.06 4.60
C PHE A 164 18.46 -7.36 5.56
N ARG A 165 19.03 -6.57 6.48
CA ARG A 165 18.27 -5.79 7.46
C ARG A 165 17.60 -4.57 6.85
N ARG A 166 18.10 -4.06 5.72
CA ARG A 166 17.47 -2.96 4.99
C ARG A 166 17.78 -3.14 3.53
N VAL A 167 16.75 -3.09 2.69
CA VAL A 167 16.90 -3.14 1.23
C VAL A 167 16.53 -1.79 0.63
N LEU A 168 17.45 -1.28 -0.19
CA LEU A 168 17.38 0.01 -0.83
C LEU A 168 17.36 -0.20 -2.35
N VAL A 169 16.31 0.28 -2.98
CA VAL A 169 16.01 0.14 -4.40
C VAL A 169 16.35 1.46 -5.10
N SER A 170 17.08 1.38 -6.23
CA SER A 170 17.36 2.57 -7.05
C SER A 170 16.07 3.19 -7.58
N VAL A 171 15.85 4.48 -7.32
CA VAL A 171 14.62 5.17 -7.75
C VAL A 171 14.56 5.30 -9.29
N ASP A 172 15.68 5.65 -9.93
CA ASP A 172 15.76 5.75 -11.40
C ASP A 172 15.40 4.42 -12.08
N GLU A 173 15.95 3.31 -11.61
CA GLU A 173 15.65 1.99 -12.18
C GLU A 173 14.22 1.53 -11.87
N LEU A 174 13.72 1.83 -10.67
CA LEU A 174 12.34 1.54 -10.29
C LEU A 174 11.34 2.26 -11.19
N VAL A 175 11.51 3.57 -11.39
CA VAL A 175 10.63 4.39 -12.23
C VAL A 175 10.75 3.96 -13.69
N ARG A 176 11.94 3.61 -14.17
CA ARG A 176 12.14 3.09 -15.52
C ARG A 176 11.46 1.74 -15.73
N ALA A 177 11.55 0.84 -14.76
CA ALA A 177 10.94 -0.49 -14.82
C ALA A 177 9.42 -0.43 -14.64
N PHE A 178 8.92 0.59 -13.94
CA PHE A 178 7.52 0.77 -13.59
C PHE A 178 7.13 2.25 -13.77
N PRO A 179 6.93 2.71 -15.01
CA PRO A 179 6.61 4.10 -15.31
C PRO A 179 5.27 4.53 -14.68
N ALA A 180 5.15 5.82 -14.35
CA ALA A 180 3.95 6.39 -13.71
C ALA A 180 2.73 6.40 -14.64
N ASP A 181 2.97 6.52 -15.94
CA ASP A 181 1.98 6.57 -17.02
C ASP A 181 1.57 5.19 -17.54
N GLU A 182 2.28 4.13 -17.12
CA GLU A 182 1.91 2.76 -17.46
C GLU A 182 0.61 2.40 -16.72
N ILE A 183 -0.43 2.09 -17.49
CA ILE A 183 -1.67 1.53 -16.93
C ILE A 183 -1.30 0.24 -16.22
N VAL A 184 -1.47 0.24 -14.90
CA VAL A 184 -1.23 -0.93 -14.07
C VAL A 184 -2.29 -1.99 -14.42
N GLU A 185 -1.96 -2.88 -15.35
CA GLU A 185 -2.82 -4.00 -15.74
C GLU A 185 -2.83 -5.06 -14.64
N GLY A 186 -3.67 -4.79 -13.65
CA GLY A 186 -4.00 -5.73 -12.60
C GLY A 186 -5.37 -5.42 -12.04
N ARG A 187 -6.38 -5.17 -12.90
CA ARG A 187 -7.73 -4.90 -12.41
C ARG A 187 -8.14 -6.03 -11.49
N ASP A 188 -8.14 -5.77 -10.19
CA ASP A 188 -8.55 -6.76 -9.22
C ASP A 188 -10.01 -7.17 -9.50
N LEU A 189 -10.39 -8.36 -9.05
CA LEU A 189 -11.72 -8.91 -9.25
C LEU A 189 -12.84 -7.92 -8.83
N GLN A 190 -12.67 -7.17 -7.74
CA GLN A 190 -13.65 -6.18 -7.32
C GLN A 190 -13.72 -5.02 -8.30
N SER A 191 -12.60 -4.49 -8.76
CA SER A 191 -12.56 -3.39 -9.72
C SER A 191 -13.22 -3.75 -11.05
N VAL A 192 -12.95 -4.94 -11.59
CA VAL A 192 -13.64 -5.46 -12.79
C VAL A 192 -15.14 -5.58 -12.57
N LEU A 193 -15.55 -6.06 -11.40
CA LEU A 193 -16.97 -6.26 -11.10
C LEU A 193 -17.71 -4.97 -10.75
N ARG A 194 -17.05 -3.98 -10.12
CA ARG A 194 -17.63 -2.65 -9.86
C ARG A 194 -17.91 -1.92 -11.17
N GLU A 195 -16.96 -1.93 -12.11
CA GLU A 195 -17.14 -1.37 -13.46
C GLU A 195 -18.33 -2.05 -14.16
N ALA A 196 -18.36 -3.38 -14.15
CA ALA A 196 -19.46 -4.14 -14.74
C ALA A 196 -20.82 -3.87 -14.08
N LEU A 197 -20.85 -3.62 -12.77
CA LEU A 197 -22.07 -3.27 -12.03
C LEU A 197 -22.51 -1.82 -12.25
N ALA A 198 -21.58 -0.90 -12.52
CA ALA A 198 -21.90 0.46 -12.92
C ALA A 198 -22.62 0.46 -14.28
N ASP A 199 -22.16 -0.36 -15.22
CA ASP A 199 -22.78 -0.51 -16.54
C ASP A 199 -24.07 -1.35 -16.50
N SER A 200 -24.13 -2.35 -15.62
CA SER A 200 -25.27 -3.25 -15.47
C SER A 200 -25.56 -3.55 -13.99
N PRO A 201 -26.42 -2.76 -13.31
CA PRO A 201 -26.68 -2.89 -11.88
C PRO A 201 -27.27 -4.23 -11.44
N ASN A 202 -27.83 -5.02 -12.37
CA ASN A 202 -28.42 -6.34 -12.10
C ASN A 202 -27.55 -7.47 -12.66
N LEU A 203 -26.23 -7.30 -12.64
CA LEU A 203 -25.27 -8.25 -13.19
C LEU A 203 -25.49 -9.67 -12.65
N THR A 204 -25.83 -10.60 -13.53
CA THR A 204 -25.97 -12.00 -13.13
C THR A 204 -24.61 -12.63 -12.86
N PHE A 205 -24.59 -13.73 -12.10
CA PHE A 205 -23.34 -14.46 -11.85
C PHE A 205 -22.69 -14.98 -13.15
N ALA A 206 -23.49 -15.38 -14.14
CA ALA A 206 -22.98 -15.86 -15.42
C ALA A 206 -22.28 -14.74 -16.22
N GLU A 207 -22.87 -13.55 -16.23
CA GLU A 207 -22.30 -12.37 -16.89
C GLU A 207 -21.03 -11.90 -16.17
N ALA A 208 -21.08 -11.80 -14.85
CA ALA A 208 -19.93 -11.50 -14.02
C ALA A 208 -18.76 -12.46 -14.29
N PHE A 209 -19.03 -13.76 -14.32
CA PHE A 209 -18.02 -14.77 -14.62
C PHE A 209 -17.43 -14.59 -16.03
N ARG A 210 -18.27 -14.33 -17.03
CA ARG A 210 -17.82 -14.08 -18.41
C ARG A 210 -16.93 -12.84 -18.51
N ILE A 211 -17.32 -11.74 -17.86
CA ILE A 211 -16.56 -10.48 -17.86
C ILE A 211 -15.20 -10.68 -17.18
N VAL A 212 -15.18 -11.31 -16.01
CA VAL A 212 -13.94 -11.62 -15.27
C VAL A 212 -12.99 -12.46 -16.14
N ARG A 213 -13.50 -13.48 -16.85
CA ARG A 213 -12.70 -14.31 -17.75
C ARG A 213 -12.24 -13.57 -18.99
N ALA A 214 -13.08 -12.73 -19.59
CA ALA A 214 -12.72 -11.90 -20.73
C ALA A 214 -11.63 -10.88 -20.38
N ARG A 215 -11.57 -10.45 -19.12
CA ARG A 215 -10.52 -9.58 -18.56
C ARG A 215 -9.29 -10.36 -18.06
N GLY A 216 -9.16 -11.65 -18.36
CA GLY A 216 -7.98 -12.46 -18.06
C GLY A 216 -7.84 -12.93 -16.60
N LEU A 217 -8.79 -12.60 -15.72
CA LEU A 217 -8.74 -12.98 -14.32
C LEU A 217 -9.02 -14.48 -14.11
N LYS A 218 -8.23 -15.10 -13.22
CA LYS A 218 -8.25 -16.54 -12.96
C LYS A 218 -8.97 -16.94 -11.68
N ASP A 219 -9.60 -16.01 -10.97
CA ASP A 219 -10.27 -16.23 -9.69
C ASP A 219 -11.26 -17.41 -9.70
N LYS A 220 -11.32 -18.12 -8.56
CA LYS A 220 -12.25 -19.24 -8.36
C LYS A 220 -13.70 -18.77 -8.50
N ARG A 221 -14.57 -19.63 -9.04
CA ARG A 221 -16.01 -19.33 -9.22
C ARG A 221 -16.69 -18.84 -7.94
N ASP A 222 -16.38 -19.46 -6.81
CA ASP A 222 -16.96 -19.06 -5.53
C ASP A 222 -16.51 -17.66 -5.11
N LYS A 223 -15.23 -17.33 -5.28
CA LYS A 223 -14.69 -15.99 -5.01
C LYS A 223 -15.41 -14.92 -5.85
N ILE A 224 -15.57 -15.17 -7.15
CA ILE A 224 -16.31 -14.27 -8.07
C ILE A 224 -17.75 -14.08 -7.58
N ARG A 225 -18.45 -15.18 -7.24
CA ARG A 225 -19.84 -15.13 -6.77
C ARG A 225 -19.97 -14.30 -5.50
N ASP A 226 -19.09 -14.53 -4.55
CA ASP A 226 -19.16 -13.89 -3.24
C ASP A 226 -18.81 -12.40 -3.36
N THR A 227 -17.88 -12.03 -4.25
CA THR A 227 -17.59 -10.64 -4.58
C THR A 227 -18.77 -9.93 -5.26
N VAL A 228 -19.47 -10.54 -6.22
CA VAL A 228 -20.66 -9.93 -6.83
C VAL A 228 -21.78 -9.70 -5.79
N LYS A 229 -21.98 -10.66 -4.88
CA LYS A 229 -22.94 -10.51 -3.77
C LYS A 229 -22.55 -9.37 -2.83
N TYR A 230 -21.28 -9.32 -2.46
CA TYR A 230 -20.73 -8.28 -1.59
C TYR A 230 -20.92 -6.88 -2.19
N LEU A 231 -20.72 -6.74 -3.51
CA LEU A 231 -20.91 -5.50 -4.25
C LEU A 231 -22.39 -5.17 -4.58
N GLY A 232 -23.35 -6.00 -4.12
CA GLY A 232 -24.79 -5.72 -4.25
C GLY A 232 -25.44 -6.15 -5.57
N GLY A 233 -24.74 -6.88 -6.44
CA GLY A 233 -25.22 -7.24 -7.79
C GLY A 233 -26.31 -8.31 -7.86
N ILE A 234 -26.43 -9.17 -6.83
CA ILE A 234 -27.42 -10.26 -6.82
C ILE A 234 -28.57 -9.90 -5.87
N ARG A 235 -29.64 -9.29 -6.40
CA ARG A 235 -30.91 -9.23 -5.67
C ARG A 235 -31.52 -10.63 -5.62
N LYS A 236 -31.83 -11.12 -4.42
CA LYS A 236 -32.61 -12.36 -4.24
C LYS A 236 -33.89 -12.23 -5.07
N SER A 237 -34.09 -13.13 -6.03
CA SER A 237 -35.35 -13.24 -6.75
C SER A 237 -36.46 -13.39 -5.70
N GLY A 238 -37.33 -12.38 -5.60
CA GLY A 238 -38.48 -12.43 -4.73
C GLY A 238 -39.30 -13.68 -5.06
N ARG A 239 -39.59 -14.48 -4.02
CA ARG A 239 -40.48 -15.65 -4.09
C ARG A 239 -41.80 -15.16 -4.68
N ARG A 240 -42.12 -15.53 -5.93
CA ARG A 240 -43.47 -15.30 -6.50
C ARG A 240 -44.46 -16.00 -5.58
N LYS A 241 -45.27 -15.24 -4.83
CA LYS A 241 -46.47 -15.77 -4.20
C LYS A 241 -47.41 -16.16 -5.34
N ALA A 242 -47.76 -17.44 -5.40
CA ALA A 242 -48.85 -17.90 -6.25
C ALA A 242 -50.15 -17.22 -5.78
N PRO A 243 -51.02 -16.77 -6.70
CA PRO A 243 -52.32 -16.23 -6.32
C PRO A 243 -53.18 -17.37 -5.78
N SER A 244 -53.69 -17.18 -4.55
CA SER A 244 -54.82 -17.93 -3.99
C SER A 244 -56.04 -17.02 -3.94
#